data_AF-A0A501W5J9-F1
#
_entry.id   AF-A0A501W5J9-F1
#
_cell.length_a   1.000
_cell.length_b   1.000
_cell.length_c   1.000
_cell.angle_alpha   90.00
_cell.angle_beta   90.00
_cell.angle_gamma   90.00
#
_symmetry.space_group_name_H-M   'P 1'
#
loop_
_entity.id
_entity.type
_entity.pdbx_description
1 polymer ?
#
loop_
_entity_poly.entity_id
_entity_poly.type
_entity_poly.pdbx_seq_one_letter_code
_entity_poly.pdbx_strand_id
1 'polypeptide(L)'
;PEDSLSPELAQTKQSRQRQRGFSTSLNRIRREICLSDDEKAGATKTFFTKVKEELEFIPAQLNVIEIWQEKAVFESSTGEHIIAAKRSTHPLGKCVATTSLLAYVITSKYADGLPLYRLDGMLTRLGHEIGRNNMANWIIRLDDVFKPLINLMREQQNLGRYIQADETRIQVLK
;
A
#
# COMPACT_ATOMS: atom_id res chain seq x y z
N PRO A 1 -32.47 -22.59 -48.68
CA PRO A 1 -31.58 -23.48 -47.89
C PRO A 1 -30.51 -22.61 -47.21
N GLU A 2 -30.89 -21.93 -46.12
CA GLU A 2 -30.66 -22.45 -44.77
C GLU A 2 -29.20 -22.84 -44.56
N ASP A 3 -28.42 -21.90 -44.05
CA ASP A 3 -27.64 -22.25 -42.86
C ASP A 3 -27.54 -21.03 -41.95
N SER A 4 -28.10 -21.23 -40.76
CA SER A 4 -28.35 -20.26 -39.72
C SER A 4 -27.37 -20.48 -38.57
N LEU A 5 -27.01 -19.37 -37.90
CA LEU A 5 -26.53 -19.24 -36.53
C LEU A 5 -25.01 -19.38 -36.28
N SER A 6 -24.41 -18.26 -35.86
CA SER A 6 -24.02 -18.13 -34.45
C SER A 6 -23.95 -16.64 -34.08
N PRO A 7 -24.74 -16.15 -33.11
CA PRO A 7 -24.60 -14.79 -32.62
C PRO A 7 -23.31 -14.66 -31.81
N GLU A 8 -22.53 -13.62 -32.12
CA GLU A 8 -21.42 -13.12 -31.33
C GLU A 8 -21.83 -13.10 -29.84
N LEU A 9 -21.09 -13.83 -29.01
CA LEU A 9 -21.19 -13.79 -27.56
C LEU A 9 -20.87 -12.37 -27.09
N ALA A 10 -21.89 -11.52 -27.04
CA ALA A 10 -21.84 -10.22 -26.39
C ALA A 10 -21.49 -10.46 -24.92
N GLN A 11 -20.20 -10.32 -24.59
CA GLN A 11 -19.71 -10.34 -23.22
C GLN A 11 -20.36 -9.18 -22.48
N THR A 12 -21.41 -9.49 -21.73
CA THR A 12 -22.09 -8.57 -20.86
C THR A 12 -21.08 -8.13 -19.81
N LYS A 13 -20.66 -6.85 -19.84
CA LYS A 13 -19.83 -6.25 -18.77
C LYS A 13 -20.62 -6.29 -17.48
N GLN A 14 -20.45 -7.36 -16.70
CA GLN A 14 -20.97 -7.43 -15.35
C GLN A 14 -20.33 -6.31 -14.54
N SER A 15 -21.18 -5.43 -14.02
CA SER A 15 -20.78 -4.39 -13.07
C SER A 15 -20.17 -5.06 -11.84
N ARG A 16 -18.83 -5.10 -11.74
CA ARG A 16 -18.14 -5.60 -10.55
C ARG A 16 -18.56 -4.73 -9.36
N GLN A 17 -19.35 -5.33 -8.46
CA GLN A 17 -19.67 -4.72 -7.18
C GLN A 17 -18.35 -4.40 -6.47
N ARG A 18 -18.14 -3.14 -6.10
CA ARG A 18 -16.92 -2.71 -5.38
C ARG A 18 -16.84 -3.50 -4.07
N GLN A 19 -16.03 -4.56 -4.03
CA GLN A 19 -15.65 -5.20 -2.78
C GLN A 19 -14.92 -4.16 -1.92
N ARG A 20 -15.59 -3.71 -0.87
CA ARG A 20 -15.02 -2.80 0.13
C ARG A 20 -14.36 -3.66 1.21
N GLY A 21 -13.07 -3.94 1.06
CA GLY A 21 -12.26 -4.62 2.08
C GLY A 21 -11.33 -5.69 1.51
N PHE A 22 -10.44 -6.19 2.37
CA PHE A 22 -9.57 -7.32 2.07
C PHE A 22 -10.32 -8.66 2.18
N SER A 23 -9.73 -9.71 1.59
CA SER A 23 -10.32 -11.06 1.68
C SER A 23 -10.47 -11.50 3.14
N THR A 24 -11.57 -12.18 3.46
CA THR A 24 -11.84 -12.73 4.80
C THR A 24 -10.94 -13.91 5.16
N SER A 25 -10.31 -14.54 4.16
CA SER A 25 -9.39 -15.67 4.35
C SER A 25 -8.00 -15.26 4.86
N LEU A 26 -7.67 -13.96 4.85
CA LEU A 26 -6.37 -13.47 5.29
C LEU A 26 -6.29 -13.37 6.80
N ASN A 27 -5.12 -13.66 7.35
CA ASN A 27 -4.83 -13.46 8.77
C ASN A 27 -4.90 -11.95 9.11
N ARG A 28 -5.55 -11.61 10.22
CA ARG A 28 -5.68 -10.24 10.73
C ARG A 28 -4.81 -10.05 11.96
N ILE A 29 -3.83 -9.17 11.84
CA ILE A 29 -2.90 -8.84 12.93
C ILE A 29 -3.25 -7.46 13.47
N ARG A 30 -3.57 -7.40 14.77
CA ARG A 30 -3.83 -6.14 15.47
C ARG A 30 -2.51 -5.48 15.85
N ARG A 31 -2.29 -4.27 15.33
CA ARG A 31 -1.15 -3.40 15.68
C ARG A 31 -1.67 -2.18 16.43
N GLU A 32 -1.26 -2.07 17.68
CA GLU A 32 -1.71 -1.00 18.58
C GLU A 32 -0.75 0.18 18.55
N ILE A 33 -1.32 1.38 18.52
CA ILE A 33 -0.61 2.63 18.70
C ILE A 33 -1.07 3.20 20.03
N CYS A 34 -0.20 3.14 21.02
CA CYS A 34 -0.50 3.54 22.39
C CYS A 34 -0.13 5.01 22.63
N LEU A 35 -0.87 5.65 23.51
CA LEU A 35 -0.47 6.91 24.13
C LEU A 35 0.67 6.63 25.12
N SER A 36 1.52 7.63 25.35
CA SER A 36 2.48 7.60 26.47
C SER A 36 1.74 7.68 27.81
N ASP A 37 2.41 7.27 28.88
CA ASP A 37 1.83 7.33 30.23
C ASP A 37 1.51 8.77 30.65
N ASP A 38 2.35 9.73 30.24
CA ASP A 38 2.13 11.16 30.47
C ASP A 38 0.90 11.68 29.73
N GLU A 39 0.70 11.27 28.47
CA GLU A 39 -0.48 11.65 27.69
C GLU A 39 -1.78 11.02 28.20
N LYS A 40 -1.69 9.98 29.04
CA LYS A 40 -2.83 9.32 29.69
C LYS A 40 -3.06 9.78 31.12
N ALA A 41 -2.14 10.54 31.69
CA ALA A 41 -2.23 10.98 33.08
C ALA A 41 -3.48 11.86 33.29
N GLY A 42 -4.39 11.43 34.14
CA GLY A 42 -5.65 12.13 34.40
C GLY A 42 -6.80 11.80 33.42
N ALA A 43 -6.64 10.81 32.55
CA ALA A 43 -7.72 10.35 31.68
C ALA A 43 -8.79 9.61 32.49
N THR A 44 -10.06 9.92 32.22
CA THR A 44 -11.21 9.21 32.80
C THR A 44 -11.34 7.80 32.20
N LYS A 45 -11.10 7.68 30.90
CA LYS A 45 -11.21 6.40 30.17
C LYS A 45 -10.26 6.36 28.99
N THR A 46 -9.66 5.19 28.76
CA THR A 46 -8.93 4.89 27.53
C THR A 46 -9.62 3.78 26.75
N PHE A 47 -9.54 3.84 25.42
CA PHE A 47 -10.06 2.80 24.54
C PHE A 47 -9.34 2.79 23.20
N PHE A 48 -9.40 1.65 22.50
CA PHE A 48 -8.84 1.51 21.16
C PHE A 48 -9.92 1.64 20.09
N THR A 49 -9.61 2.37 19.02
CA THR A 49 -10.44 2.44 17.81
C THR A 49 -9.66 1.93 16.62
N LYS A 50 -10.25 1.04 15.81
CA LYS A 50 -9.66 0.66 14.52
C LYS A 50 -9.73 1.83 13.55
N VAL A 51 -8.58 2.31 13.09
CA VAL A 51 -8.48 3.51 12.24
C VAL A 51 -8.12 3.23 10.80
N LYS A 52 -7.45 2.12 10.52
CA LYS A 52 -7.03 1.75 9.16
C LYS A 52 -6.70 0.26 9.07
N GLU A 53 -6.90 -0.30 7.88
CA GLU A 53 -6.38 -1.61 7.51
C GLU A 53 -5.34 -1.42 6.40
N GLU A 54 -4.24 -2.17 6.50
CA GLU A 54 -3.18 -2.22 5.49
C GLU A 54 -2.84 -3.66 5.15
N LEU A 55 -2.49 -3.94 3.90
CA LEU A 55 -2.04 -5.25 3.44
C LEU A 55 -0.53 -5.35 3.60
N GLU A 56 -0.10 -6.33 4.36
CA GLU A 56 1.31 -6.65 4.61
C GLU A 56 1.71 -7.87 3.81
N PHE A 57 2.88 -7.76 3.18
CA PHE A 57 3.56 -8.90 2.58
C PHE A 57 4.68 -9.34 3.52
N ILE A 58 4.59 -10.58 3.95
CA ILE A 58 5.71 -11.33 4.54
C ILE A 58 5.99 -12.44 3.53
N PRO A 59 7.25 -12.82 3.24
CA PRO A 59 7.54 -13.82 2.21
C PRO A 59 6.57 -15.02 2.24
N ALA A 60 5.95 -15.28 1.09
CA ALA A 60 4.95 -16.33 0.86
C ALA A 60 3.59 -16.19 1.59
N GLN A 61 3.25 -15.04 2.19
CA GLN A 61 1.94 -14.82 2.82
C GLN A 61 1.48 -13.35 2.77
N LEU A 62 0.16 -13.15 2.84
CA LEU A 62 -0.47 -11.84 2.95
C LEU A 62 -1.24 -11.75 4.27
N ASN A 63 -1.03 -10.65 5.00
CA ASN A 63 -1.72 -10.35 6.25
C ASN A 63 -2.44 -9.02 6.15
N VAL A 64 -3.57 -8.91 6.83
CA VAL A 64 -4.26 -7.63 7.04
C VAL A 64 -3.81 -7.08 8.38
N ILE A 65 -3.10 -5.96 8.36
CA ILE A 65 -2.72 -5.23 9.56
C ILE A 65 -3.85 -4.29 9.91
N GLU A 66 -4.52 -4.57 11.01
CA GLU A 66 -5.48 -3.66 11.61
C GLU A 66 -4.74 -2.70 12.53
N ILE A 67 -4.78 -1.42 12.21
CA ILE A 67 -4.16 -0.37 13.01
C ILE A 67 -5.20 0.13 14.00
N TRP A 68 -4.93 -0.10 15.28
CA TRP A 68 -5.78 0.29 16.40
C TRP A 68 -5.11 1.45 17.14
N GLN A 69 -5.79 2.59 17.21
CA GLN A 69 -5.29 3.80 17.85
C GLN A 69 -5.91 3.93 19.25
N GLU A 70 -5.06 4.05 20.27
CA GLU A 70 -5.49 4.37 21.62
C GLU A 70 -6.00 5.82 21.67
N LYS A 71 -7.11 6.02 22.38
CA LYS A 71 -7.71 7.31 22.64
C LYS A 71 -8.02 7.41 24.13
N ALA A 72 -7.71 8.57 24.71
CA ALA A 72 -8.00 8.92 26.09
C ALA A 72 -9.05 10.01 26.13
N VAL A 73 -10.06 9.85 26.98
CA VAL A 73 -11.11 10.83 27.24
C VAL A 73 -10.81 11.53 28.56
N PHE A 74 -10.88 12.84 28.53
CA PHE A 74 -10.68 13.71 29.68
C PHE A 74 -11.94 14.53 29.92
N GLU A 75 -12.42 14.50 31.14
CA GLU A 75 -13.53 15.34 31.60
C GLU A 75 -12.96 16.62 32.22
N SER A 76 -13.44 17.77 31.77
CA SER A 76 -13.14 19.08 32.33
C SER A 76 -14.43 19.79 32.71
N SER A 77 -14.33 20.83 33.54
CA SER A 77 -15.47 21.71 33.89
C SER A 77 -16.12 22.36 32.66
N THR A 78 -15.40 22.43 31.54
CA THR A 78 -15.84 23.00 30.26
C THR A 78 -16.30 21.95 29.24
N GLY A 79 -16.29 20.65 29.58
CA GLY A 79 -16.73 19.55 28.71
C GLY A 79 -15.69 18.44 28.54
N GLU A 80 -16.01 17.48 27.66
CA GLU A 80 -15.15 16.35 27.32
C GLU A 80 -14.20 16.68 26.17
N HIS A 81 -12.94 16.25 26.28
CA HIS A 81 -11.99 16.28 25.16
C HIS A 81 -11.25 14.95 25.02
N ILE A 82 -10.83 14.64 23.79
CA ILE A 82 -10.20 13.36 23.44
C ILE A 82 -8.80 13.60 22.91
N ILE A 83 -7.82 12.91 23.50
CA ILE A 83 -6.45 12.83 23.01
C ILE A 83 -6.25 11.48 22.34
N ALA A 84 -5.63 11.45 21.16
CA ALA A 84 -5.43 10.22 20.38
C ALA A 84 -3.94 9.99 20.11
N ALA A 85 -3.50 8.73 20.19
CA ALA A 85 -2.09 8.37 20.05
C ALA A 85 -1.52 8.85 18.71
N LYS A 86 -0.33 9.44 18.72
CA LYS A 86 0.30 9.96 17.49
C LYS A 86 0.62 8.82 16.52
N ARG A 87 0.08 8.92 15.31
CA ARG A 87 0.27 7.92 14.24
C ARG A 87 1.37 8.35 13.27
N SER A 88 2.19 7.39 12.84
CA SER A 88 3.11 7.60 11.72
C SER A 88 2.36 7.82 10.40
N THR A 89 2.77 8.85 9.68
CA THR A 89 2.24 9.13 8.34
C THR A 89 2.77 8.08 7.37
N HIS A 90 1.87 7.37 6.71
CA HIS A 90 2.26 6.47 5.63
C HIS A 90 2.85 7.31 4.48
N PRO A 91 3.97 6.91 3.84
CA PRO A 91 4.63 7.71 2.79
C PRO A 91 3.70 8.07 1.64
N LEU A 92 2.79 7.15 1.29
CA LEU A 92 1.73 7.35 0.29
C LEU A 92 0.36 7.78 0.87
N GLY A 93 0.29 8.29 2.09
CA GLY A 93 -0.96 8.76 2.71
C GLY A 93 -2.03 7.67 2.89
N LYS A 94 -3.17 7.80 2.19
CA LYS A 94 -4.29 6.82 2.24
C LYS A 94 -4.02 5.56 1.41
N CYS A 95 -2.80 5.02 1.47
CA CYS A 95 -2.44 3.77 0.81
C CYS A 95 -2.91 2.56 1.61
N VAL A 96 -3.43 1.54 0.93
CA VAL A 96 -3.86 0.28 1.54
C VAL A 96 -2.74 -0.75 1.62
N ALA A 97 -1.62 -0.56 0.91
CA ALA A 97 -0.42 -1.39 1.05
C ALA A 97 0.46 -0.83 2.16
N THR A 98 1.01 -1.71 2.99
CA THR A 98 2.12 -1.39 3.90
C THR A 98 3.41 -1.10 3.13
N THR A 99 4.39 -0.51 3.80
CA THR A 99 5.72 -0.25 3.21
C THR A 99 6.46 -1.54 2.83
N SER A 100 6.24 -2.66 3.51
CA SER A 100 6.84 -3.95 3.15
C SER A 100 6.28 -4.50 1.83
N LEU A 101 4.97 -4.40 1.62
CA LEU A 101 4.36 -4.77 0.34
C LEU A 101 4.82 -3.84 -0.79
N LEU A 102 4.94 -2.54 -0.54
CA LEU A 102 5.48 -1.59 -1.51
C LEU A 102 6.94 -1.91 -1.88
N ALA A 103 7.77 -2.25 -0.89
CA ALA A 103 9.14 -2.67 -1.12
C ALA A 103 9.20 -3.92 -2.00
N TYR A 104 8.41 -4.96 -1.67
CA TYR A 104 8.32 -6.18 -2.49
C TYR A 104 7.90 -5.89 -3.94
N VAL A 105 6.91 -5.04 -4.15
CA VAL A 105 6.44 -4.69 -5.51
C VAL A 105 7.52 -3.96 -6.30
N ILE A 106 8.24 -3.01 -5.70
CA ILE A 106 9.33 -2.28 -6.36
C ILE A 106 10.50 -3.20 -6.68
N THR A 107 10.99 -3.98 -5.71
CA THR A 107 12.14 -4.87 -5.92
C THR A 107 11.80 -5.92 -6.97
N SER A 108 10.63 -6.55 -6.88
CA SER A 108 10.19 -7.54 -7.86
C SER A 108 10.11 -6.95 -9.27
N LYS A 109 9.61 -5.71 -9.41
CA LYS A 109 9.48 -5.09 -10.72
C LYS A 109 10.84 -4.71 -11.33
N TYR A 110 11.68 -4.04 -10.55
CA TYR A 110 12.88 -3.38 -11.08
C TYR A 110 14.16 -4.19 -10.90
N ALA A 111 14.32 -4.89 -9.78
CA ALA A 111 15.48 -5.76 -9.56
C ALA A 111 15.28 -7.13 -10.23
N ASP A 112 14.09 -7.73 -10.09
CA ASP A 112 13.83 -9.09 -10.60
C ASP A 112 13.18 -9.11 -12.00
N GLY A 113 12.87 -7.94 -12.58
CA GLY A 113 12.26 -7.81 -13.91
C GLY A 113 10.85 -8.42 -14.02
N LEU A 114 10.12 -8.56 -12.91
CA LEU A 114 8.79 -9.17 -12.92
C LEU A 114 7.73 -8.15 -13.39
N PRO A 115 7.00 -8.45 -14.48
CA PRO A 115 5.94 -7.56 -14.94
C PRO A 115 4.76 -7.57 -13.96
N LEU A 116 4.10 -6.42 -13.79
CA LEU A 116 3.04 -6.25 -12.79
C LEU A 116 1.87 -7.25 -12.94
N TYR A 117 1.56 -7.70 -14.16
CA TYR A 117 0.52 -8.72 -14.36
C TYR A 117 0.89 -10.08 -13.78
N ARG A 118 2.18 -10.41 -13.74
CA ARG A 118 2.66 -11.65 -13.14
C ARG A 118 2.62 -11.55 -11.62
N LEU A 119 3.00 -10.40 -11.07
CA LEU A 119 2.89 -10.12 -9.64
C LEU A 119 1.44 -10.17 -9.14
N ASP A 120 0.49 -9.65 -9.93
CA ASP A 120 -0.94 -9.74 -9.63
C ASP A 120 -1.38 -11.20 -9.47
N GLY A 121 -1.01 -12.06 -10.43
CA GLY A 121 -1.26 -13.50 -10.34
C GLY A 121 -0.56 -14.18 -9.16
N MET A 122 0.66 -13.74 -8.80
CA MET A 122 1.37 -14.26 -7.62
C MET A 122 0.65 -13.91 -6.32
N LEU A 123 0.23 -12.66 -6.16
CA LEU A 123 -0.48 -12.18 -4.96
C LEU A 123 -1.88 -12.79 -4.84
N THR A 124 -2.55 -12.99 -5.98
CA THR A 124 -3.84 -13.69 -6.03
C THR A 124 -3.74 -15.11 -5.46
N ARG A 125 -2.65 -15.85 -5.75
CA ARG A 125 -2.39 -17.18 -5.16
C ARG A 125 -2.15 -17.14 -3.66
N LEU A 126 -1.77 -15.99 -3.10
CA LEU A 126 -1.64 -15.76 -1.66
C LEU A 126 -2.97 -15.34 -1.00
N GLY A 127 -4.08 -15.34 -1.75
CA GLY A 127 -5.42 -15.10 -1.20
C GLY A 127 -5.95 -13.68 -1.39
N HIS A 128 -5.28 -12.81 -2.15
CA HIS A 128 -5.81 -11.48 -2.47
C HIS A 128 -5.35 -10.95 -3.83
N GLU A 129 -6.30 -10.57 -4.67
CA GLU A 129 -6.03 -9.92 -5.96
C GLU A 129 -5.64 -8.45 -5.74
N ILE A 130 -4.49 -8.05 -6.30
CA ILE A 130 -4.08 -6.64 -6.33
C ILE A 130 -3.99 -6.20 -7.77
N GLY A 131 -4.99 -5.43 -8.21
CA GLY A 131 -5.05 -4.96 -9.58
C GLY A 131 -3.77 -4.24 -10.02
N ARG A 132 -3.29 -4.58 -11.22
CA ARG A 132 -2.09 -4.00 -11.85
C ARG A 132 -2.03 -2.47 -11.79
N ASN A 133 -3.18 -1.81 -11.99
CA ASN A 133 -3.29 -0.35 -11.93
C ASN A 133 -2.98 0.19 -10.53
N ASN A 134 -3.37 -0.51 -9.46
CA ASN A 134 -3.04 -0.10 -8.09
C ASN A 134 -1.54 -0.17 -7.86
N MET A 135 -0.90 -1.28 -8.24
CA MET A 135 0.55 -1.43 -8.12
C MET A 135 1.30 -0.37 -8.95
N ALA A 136 0.88 -0.13 -10.19
CA ALA A 136 1.46 0.90 -11.04
C ALA A 136 1.34 2.30 -10.41
N ASN A 137 0.15 2.64 -9.90
CA ASN A 137 -0.08 3.91 -9.22
C ASN A 137 0.76 4.05 -7.94
N TRP A 138 0.96 2.98 -7.17
CA TRP A 138 1.85 3.03 -6.01
C TRP A 138 3.29 3.30 -6.41
N ILE A 139 3.79 2.62 -7.43
CA ILE A 139 5.15 2.81 -7.95
C ILE A 139 5.35 4.25 -8.43
N ILE A 140 4.39 4.80 -9.20
CA ILE A 140 4.47 6.18 -9.69
C ILE A 140 4.53 7.17 -8.52
N ARG A 141 3.67 6.99 -7.51
CA ARG A 141 3.63 7.90 -6.35
C ARG A 141 4.86 7.77 -5.44
N LEU A 142 5.60 6.67 -5.52
CA LEU A 142 6.84 6.49 -4.78
C LEU A 142 8.00 7.31 -5.37
N ASP A 143 7.88 7.78 -6.62
CA ASP A 143 8.86 8.71 -7.21
C ASP A 143 9.06 9.94 -6.33
N ASP A 144 7.97 10.60 -5.92
CA ASP A 144 8.03 11.78 -5.05
C ASP A 144 8.67 11.47 -3.69
N VAL A 145 8.45 10.26 -3.16
CA VAL A 145 9.01 9.82 -1.86
C VAL A 145 10.52 9.60 -1.97
N PHE A 146 10.99 9.02 -3.07
CA PHE A 146 12.42 8.72 -3.29
C PHE A 146 13.19 9.88 -3.92
N LYS A 147 12.52 10.92 -4.41
CA LYS A 147 13.13 12.08 -5.07
C LYS A 147 14.30 12.70 -4.30
N PRO A 148 14.24 12.90 -2.97
CA PRO A 148 15.38 13.43 -2.23
C PRO A 148 16.63 12.53 -2.32
N LEU A 149 16.44 11.21 -2.27
CA LEU A 149 17.54 10.24 -2.40
C LEU A 149 18.09 10.21 -3.83
N ILE A 150 17.21 10.23 -4.84
CA ILE A 150 17.60 10.26 -6.26
C ILE A 150 18.42 11.53 -6.56
N ASN A 151 17.99 12.68 -6.02
CA ASN A 151 18.72 13.93 -6.15
C ASN A 151 20.09 13.85 -5.50
N LEU A 152 20.17 13.35 -4.25
CA LEU A 152 21.44 13.18 -3.56
C LEU A 152 22.38 12.25 -4.32
N MET A 153 21.89 11.12 -4.85
CA MET A 153 22.69 10.20 -5.66
C MET A 153 23.25 10.90 -6.91
N ARG A 154 22.44 11.73 -7.58
CA ARG A 154 22.87 12.50 -8.76
C ARG A 154 23.91 13.56 -8.38
N GLU A 155 23.71 14.28 -7.29
CA GLU A 155 24.67 15.27 -6.78
C GLU A 155 26.01 14.60 -6.49
N GLN A 156 26.00 13.46 -5.77
CA GLN A 156 27.21 12.70 -5.47
C GLN A 156 27.89 12.18 -6.74
N GLN A 157 27.13 11.67 -7.72
CA GLN A 157 27.67 11.23 -9.00
C GLN A 157 28.38 12.38 -9.74
N ASN A 158 27.82 13.59 -9.71
CA ASN A 158 28.36 14.77 -10.38
C ASN A 158 29.61 15.35 -9.70
N LEU A 159 29.94 14.95 -8.47
CA LEU A 159 31.21 15.31 -7.83
C LEU A 159 32.39 14.49 -8.39
N GLY A 160 32.12 13.42 -9.13
CA GLY A 160 33.14 12.59 -9.75
C GLY A 160 33.94 13.35 -10.81
N ARG A 161 35.28 13.26 -10.77
CA ARG A 161 36.16 13.83 -11.82
C ARG A 161 36.04 13.10 -13.16
N TYR A 162 35.51 11.88 -13.15
CA TYR A 162 35.36 11.02 -14.31
C TYR A 162 34.06 10.23 -14.16
N ILE A 163 33.21 10.25 -15.19
CA ILE A 163 31.92 9.56 -15.22
C ILE A 163 31.88 8.72 -16.50
N GLN A 164 31.60 7.43 -16.36
CA GLN A 164 31.33 6.54 -17.48
C GLN A 164 29.82 6.42 -17.68
N ALA A 165 29.39 6.45 -18.94
CA ALA A 165 28.01 6.22 -19.33
C ALA A 165 27.98 5.18 -20.45
N ASP A 166 27.10 4.18 -20.32
CA ASP A 166 26.81 3.21 -21.36
C ASP A 166 25.41 3.44 -21.89
N GLU A 167 25.26 3.49 -23.22
CA GLU A 167 23.97 3.72 -23.87
C GLU A 167 23.24 2.38 -24.04
N THR A 168 22.58 1.91 -22.99
CA THR A 168 21.68 0.75 -23.10
C THR A 168 20.33 1.19 -23.69
N ARG A 169 20.05 0.82 -24.94
CA ARG A 169 18.78 1.15 -25.62
C ARG A 169 17.65 0.24 -25.15
N ILE A 170 16.49 0.82 -24.84
CA ILE A 170 15.27 0.10 -24.48
C ILE A 170 14.14 0.54 -25.41
N GLN A 171 13.41 -0.43 -25.99
CA GLN A 171 12.22 -0.15 -26.79
C GLN A 171 11.07 0.28 -25.87
N VAL A 172 10.62 1.52 -26.02
CA VAL A 172 9.40 2.02 -25.37
C VAL A 172 8.20 1.91 -26.32
N LEU A 173 6.98 1.83 -25.77
CA LEU A 173 5.75 1.87 -26.56
C LEU A 173 5.65 3.26 -27.24
N LYS A 174 5.26 3.26 -28.53
CA LYS A 174 4.99 4.48 -29.31
C LYS A 174 3.59 5.00 -29.03
#